data_AF-A0A959Y6H3-F1
#
_entry.id   AF-A0A959Y6H3-F1
#
_cell.length_a   1.000
_cell.length_b   1.000
_cell.length_c   1.000
_cell.angle_alpha   90.00
_cell.angle_beta   90.00
_cell.angle_gamma   90.00
#
_symmetry.space_group_name_H-M   'P 1'
#
loop_
_entity.id
_entity.type
_entity.pdbx_description
1 polymer ?
#
loop_
_entity_poly.entity_id
_entity_poly.type
_entity_poly.pdbx_seq_one_letter_code
_entity_poly.pdbx_strand_id
1 'polypeptide(L)'
;EQKDSPMHMDLAFTDDRMAMHPHIPKEDGDMRTVFDLKNKVMYTLMTDDRGERTGLKTKMMKVNVDDPSKEEDRSKVVRTDETKVIDGHTCRKYTFKDE
;
A
#
# COMPACT_ATOMS: atom_id res chain seq x y z
N GLU A 1 19.07 17.54 11.53
CA GLU A 1 17.70 17.33 11.01
C GLU A 1 17.77 16.96 9.54
N GLN A 2 17.37 15.74 9.17
CA GLN A 2 17.09 15.34 7.78
C GLN A 2 15.72 14.65 7.83
N LYS A 3 14.66 15.44 8.06
CA LYS A 3 13.31 14.89 8.24
C LYS A 3 12.49 14.90 6.95
N ASP A 4 12.93 15.65 5.92
CA ASP A 4 12.16 15.91 4.69
C ASP A 4 13.04 15.97 3.41
N SER A 5 13.99 15.03 3.25
CA SER A 5 14.70 14.91 1.96
C SER A 5 13.86 14.07 0.99
N PRO A 6 13.54 14.54 -0.23
CA PRO A 6 12.78 13.78 -1.20
C PRO A 6 13.55 12.52 -1.61
N MET A 7 12.98 11.35 -1.30
CA MET A 7 13.51 10.06 -1.72
C MET A 7 13.25 9.87 -3.21
N HIS A 8 14.32 9.68 -3.97
CA HIS A 8 14.21 9.37 -5.39
C HIS A 8 14.15 7.85 -5.55
N MET A 9 13.27 7.37 -6.43
CA MET A 9 13.10 5.94 -6.68
C MET A 9 12.87 5.71 -8.16
N ASP A 10 13.66 4.81 -8.74
CA ASP A 10 13.42 4.31 -10.09
C ASP A 10 12.50 3.09 -10.02
N LEU A 11 11.50 3.10 -10.89
CA LEU A 11 10.53 2.03 -11.03
C LEU A 11 10.47 1.61 -12.50
N ALA A 12 10.47 0.30 -12.74
CA ALA A 12 10.24 -0.27 -14.06
C ALA A 12 9.22 -1.40 -13.96
N PHE A 13 8.29 -1.47 -14.91
CA PHE A 13 7.20 -2.43 -14.91
C PHE A 13 7.09 -3.14 -16.25
N THR A 14 6.80 -4.43 -16.21
CA THR A 14 6.28 -5.25 -17.30
C THR A 14 5.02 -5.95 -16.81
N ASP A 15 4.31 -6.66 -17.69
CA ASP A 15 3.08 -7.38 -17.33
C ASP A 15 3.28 -8.41 -16.20
N ASP A 16 4.49 -8.95 -16.07
CA ASP A 16 4.84 -10.04 -15.16
C ASP A 16 5.90 -9.67 -14.12
N ARG A 17 6.49 -8.47 -14.20
CA ARG A 17 7.61 -8.06 -13.34
C ARG A 17 7.53 -6.59 -12.94
N MET A 18 8.10 -6.31 -11.78
CA MET A 18 8.36 -4.96 -11.32
C MET A 18 9.80 -4.89 -10.79
N ALA A 19 10.50 -3.82 -11.11
CA ALA A 19 11.81 -3.52 -10.55
C ALA A 19 11.74 -2.18 -9.79
N MET A 20 12.44 -2.13 -8.66
CA MET A 20 12.50 -0.98 -7.78
C MET A 20 13.94 -0.72 -7.37
N HIS A 21 14.35 0.54 -7.46
CA HIS A 21 15.68 1.00 -7.06
C HIS A 21 15.56 2.35 -6.34
N PRO A 22 15.49 2.35 -4.99
CA PRO A 22 15.57 3.59 -4.22
C PRO A 22 16.98 4.16 -4.26
N HIS A 23 17.08 5.45 -4.56
CA HIS A 23 18.32 6.22 -4.43
C HIS A 23 18.41 6.75 -3.01
N ILE A 24 19.04 5.97 -2.13
CA ILE A 24 19.32 6.37 -0.75
C ILE A 24 20.63 7.18 -0.74
N PRO A 25 20.69 8.35 -0.09
CA PRO A 25 21.92 9.14 0.00
C PRO A 25 23.04 8.36 0.68
N LYS A 26 24.06 7.99 -0.10
CA LYS A 26 25.47 7.59 0.15
C LYS A 26 25.93 6.86 1.42
N GLU A 27 25.27 6.92 2.57
CA GLU A 27 25.76 6.30 3.81
C GLU A 27 25.22 4.88 4.05
N ASP A 28 24.14 4.46 3.38
CA ASP A 28 23.42 3.22 3.71
C ASP A 28 23.46 2.10 2.63
N GLY A 29 24.30 2.24 1.61
CA GLY A 29 24.46 1.23 0.54
C GLY A 29 23.44 1.32 -0.61
N ASP A 30 23.54 0.41 -1.59
CA ASP A 30 22.65 0.32 -2.76
C ASP A 30 21.68 -0.86 -2.62
N MET A 31 20.39 -0.64 -2.83
CA MET A 31 19.37 -1.69 -2.78
C MET A 31 18.62 -1.77 -4.11
N ARG A 32 18.51 -2.98 -4.66
CA ARG A 32 17.71 -3.25 -5.86
C ARG A 32 16.76 -4.39 -5.58
N THR A 33 15.50 -4.21 -5.97
CA THR A 33 14.47 -5.23 -5.78
C THR A 33 13.79 -5.55 -7.11
N VAL A 34 13.61 -6.84 -7.40
CA VAL A 34 12.85 -7.32 -8.55
C VAL A 34 11.75 -8.26 -8.04
N PHE A 35 10.53 -7.97 -8.46
CA PHE A 35 9.33 -8.73 -8.19
C PHE A 35 8.97 -9.54 -9.44
N ASP A 36 9.02 -10.86 -9.34
CA ASP A 36 8.45 -11.78 -10.32
C ASP A 36 7.02 -12.12 -9.89
N LEU A 37 6.05 -11.46 -10.53
CA LEU A 37 4.62 -11.57 -10.18
C LEU A 37 4.04 -12.92 -10.60
N LYS A 38 4.58 -13.49 -11.70
CA LYS A 38 4.16 -14.79 -12.23
C LYS A 38 4.54 -15.93 -11.29
N ASN A 39 5.78 -15.95 -10.83
CA ASN A 39 6.30 -17.00 -9.94
C ASN A 39 6.15 -16.66 -8.45
N LYS A 40 5.72 -15.42 -8.14
CA LYS A 40 5.54 -14.91 -6.78
C LYS A 40 6.85 -14.97 -6.00
N VAL A 41 7.91 -14.43 -6.60
CA VAL A 41 9.25 -14.40 -6.00
C VAL A 41 9.79 -12.98 -6.01
N MET A 42 10.22 -12.51 -4.86
CA MET A 42 10.96 -11.26 -4.70
C MET A 42 12.45 -11.58 -4.63
N TYR A 43 13.23 -10.85 -5.42
CA TYR A 43 14.69 -10.86 -5.42
C TYR A 43 15.18 -9.52 -4.90
N THR A 44 16.00 -9.53 -3.86
CA THR A 44 16.63 -8.33 -3.31
C THR A 44 18.13 -8.46 -3.43
N LEU A 45 18.78 -7.43 -3.97
CA LEU A 45 20.22 -7.28 -3.99
C LEU A 45 20.59 -6.06 -3.16
N MET A 46 21.40 -6.28 -2.12
CA MET A 46 21.96 -5.23 -1.28
C MET A 46 23.45 -5.15 -1.56
N THR A 47 23.97 -3.94 -1.74
CA THR A 47 25.40 -3.66 -1.83
C THR A 47 25.78 -2.73 -0.71
N ASP A 48 26.72 -3.12 0.15
CA ASP A 48 27.18 -2.27 1.25
C ASP A 48 28.13 -1.14 0.75
N ASP A 49 28.61 -0.33 1.70
CA ASP A 49 29.56 0.76 1.47
C ASP A 49 30.93 0.30 0.97
N ARG A 50 31.27 -0.98 1.19
CA ARG A 50 32.51 -1.64 0.74
C ARG A 50 32.36 -2.32 -0.61
N GLY A 51 31.15 -2.36 -1.16
CA GLY A 51 30.83 -3.02 -2.42
C GLY A 51 30.53 -4.51 -2.29
N GLU A 52 30.43 -5.06 -1.08
CA GLU A 52 30.02 -6.45 -0.86
C GLU A 52 28.53 -6.60 -1.19
N ARG A 53 28.21 -7.68 -1.93
CA ARG A 53 26.87 -7.91 -2.46
C ARG A 53 26.21 -9.09 -1.75
N THR A 54 25.06 -8.82 -1.15
CA THR A 54 24.21 -9.84 -0.55
C THR A 54 22.90 -9.95 -1.32
N GLY A 55 22.58 -11.16 -1.77
CA GLY A 55 21.35 -11.47 -2.49
C GLY A 55 20.36 -12.28 -1.64
N LEU A 56 19.10 -11.88 -1.64
CA LEU A 56 18.00 -12.61 -1.00
C LEU A 56 16.94 -12.99 -2.04
N LYS A 57 16.46 -14.23 -1.96
CA LYS A 57 15.32 -14.72 -2.73
C LYS A 57 14.21 -15.14 -1.77
N THR A 58 13.08 -14.45 -1.82
CA THR A 58 11.95 -14.69 -0.92
C THR A 58 10.70 -14.99 -1.73
N LYS A 59 9.95 -16.03 -1.34
CA LYS A 59 8.64 -16.30 -1.92
C LYS A 59 7.65 -15.25 -1.40
N MET A 60 6.99 -14.53 -2.30
CA MET A 60 5.97 -13.56 -1.91
C MET A 60 4.79 -14.33 -1.30
N MET A 61 4.39 -13.92 -0.09
CA MET A 61 3.16 -14.42 0.49
C MET A 61 1.99 -13.93 -0.36
N LYS A 62 0.96 -14.78 -0.54
CA LYS A 62 -0.34 -14.29 -1.00
C LYS A 62 -0.84 -13.37 0.10
N VAL A 63 -0.69 -12.07 -0.06
CA VAL A 63 -1.49 -11.12 0.70
C VAL A 63 -2.90 -11.30 0.16
N ASN A 64 -3.75 -12.00 0.92
CA ASN A 64 -5.17 -11.77 0.78
C ASN A 64 -5.34 -10.34 1.28
N VAL A 65 -5.31 -9.39 0.35
CA VAL A 65 -5.81 -8.06 0.64
C VAL A 65 -7.30 -8.29 0.79
N ASP A 66 -7.74 -8.43 2.04
CA ASP A 66 -9.16 -8.27 2.34
C ASP A 66 -9.53 -6.94 1.71
N ASP A 67 -10.37 -7.03 0.69
CA ASP A 67 -10.85 -5.88 -0.06
C ASP A 67 -11.43 -4.88 0.95
N PRO A 68 -10.88 -3.66 1.07
CA PRO A 68 -11.46 -2.65 1.94
C PRO A 68 -12.88 -2.23 1.48
N SER A 69 -13.38 -2.73 0.34
CA SER A 69 -14.81 -2.66 0.00
C SER A 69 -15.71 -3.58 0.86
N LYS A 70 -15.14 -4.43 1.71
CA LYS A 70 -15.82 -5.16 2.79
C LYS A 70 -15.32 -4.70 4.16
N GLU A 71 -15.39 -3.41 4.44
CA GLU A 71 -15.71 -3.03 5.81
C GLU A 71 -17.10 -3.64 6.10
N GLU A 72 -17.13 -4.69 6.92
CA GLU A 72 -18.34 -5.00 7.65
C GLU A 72 -18.72 -3.73 8.41
N ASP A 73 -19.81 -3.10 7.97
CA ASP A 73 -20.40 -1.90 8.52
C ASP A 73 -20.75 -2.18 9.99
N ARG A 74 -19.78 -1.97 10.89
CA ARG A 74 -19.94 -2.13 12.35
C ARG A 74 -20.82 -1.05 12.97
N SER A 75 -21.37 -0.16 12.14
CA SER A 75 -22.33 0.84 12.55
C SER A 75 -23.74 0.31 12.25
N LYS A 76 -24.53 -0.04 13.27
CA LYS A 76 -25.96 -0.39 13.12
C LYS A 76 -26.80 0.85 12.75
N VAL A 77 -26.50 1.49 11.62
CA VAL A 77 -27.22 2.65 11.10
C VAL A 77 -28.41 2.14 10.31
N VAL A 78 -29.61 2.23 10.89
CA VAL A 78 -30.85 1.83 10.23
C VAL A 78 -31.40 3.00 9.42
N ARG A 79 -31.55 2.79 8.12
CA ARG A 79 -32.21 3.73 7.21
C ARG A 79 -33.71 3.77 7.51
N THR A 80 -34.26 4.96 7.70
CA THR A 80 -35.73 5.15 7.83
C THR A 80 -36.32 5.66 6.50
N ASP A 81 -37.63 5.63 6.33
CA ASP A 81 -38.33 6.21 5.17
C ASP A 81 -38.68 7.69 5.34
N GLU A 82 -38.35 8.28 6.49
CA GLU A 82 -38.61 9.70 6.76
C GLU A 82 -37.65 10.60 5.97
N THR A 83 -38.22 11.52 5.18
CA THR A 83 -37.47 12.55 4.44
C THR A 83 -37.99 13.93 4.81
N LYS A 84 -37.08 14.91 4.87
CA LYS A 84 -37.40 16.31 5.16
C LYS A 84 -36.46 17.23 4.40
N VAL A 85 -36.97 18.36 3.92
CA VAL A 85 -36.13 19.40 3.31
C VAL A 85 -35.49 20.25 4.41
N ILE A 86 -34.17 20.33 4.41
CA ILE A 86 -33.36 21.17 5.29
C ILE A 86 -32.48 22.03 4.40
N ASP A 87 -32.55 23.36 4.53
CA ASP A 87 -31.81 24.32 3.72
C ASP A 87 -31.91 24.10 2.19
N GLY A 88 -33.09 23.69 1.73
CA GLY A 88 -33.36 23.42 0.30
C GLY A 88 -32.90 22.05 -0.20
N HIS A 89 -32.30 21.21 0.67
CA HIS A 89 -31.86 19.87 0.33
C HIS A 89 -32.80 18.81 0.92
N THR A 90 -33.21 17.84 0.11
CA THR A 90 -33.98 16.68 0.58
C THR A 90 -33.07 15.76 1.39
N CYS A 91 -33.17 15.84 2.71
CA CYS A 91 -32.44 14.99 3.63
C CYS A 91 -33.28 13.78 4.04
N ARG A 92 -32.62 12.65 4.32
CA ARG A 92 -33.26 11.41 4.79
C ARG A 92 -32.73 11.04 6.16
N LYS A 93 -33.62 10.61 7.06
CA LYS A 93 -33.26 10.30 8.44
C LYS A 93 -32.70 8.88 8.56
N TYR A 94 -31.64 8.78 9.34
CA TYR A 94 -31.03 7.52 9.76
C TYR A 94 -31.05 7.46 11.29
N THR A 95 -31.28 6.27 11.84
CA THR A 95 -31.24 6.03 13.29
C THR A 95 -30.10 5.09 13.62
N PHE A 96 -29.32 5.44 14.63
CA PHE A 96 -28.25 4.61 15.15
C PHE A 96 -28.68 3.97 16.48
N LYS A 97 -28.29 2.71 16.71
CA LYS A 97 -28.39 2.06 18.01
C LYS A 97 -26.99 1.70 18.48
N ASP A 98 -26.52 2.41 19.51
CA ASP A 98 -25.37 2.00 20.30
C ASP A 98 -25.85 0.97 21.33
N GLU A 99 -25.08 -0.09 21.55
CA GLU A 99 -25.29 -0.99 22.69
C GLU A 99 -24.61 -0.44 23.95
#